data_AF-A0A5K1K0W3-F1
#
_entry.id   AF-A0A5K1K0W3-F1
#
_cell.length_a   1.000
_cell.length_b   1.000
_cell.length_c   1.000
_cell.angle_alpha   90.00
_cell.angle_beta   90.00
_cell.angle_gamma   90.00
#
_symmetry.space_group_name_H-M   'P 1'
#
loop_
_entity.id
_entity.type
_entity.pdbx_description
1 polymer ?
#
loop_
_entity_poly.entity_id
_entity_poly.type
_entity_poly.pdbx_seq_one_letter_code
_entity_poly.pdbx_strand_id
1 'polypeptide(L)'
;MLHRRFLRGDLPPAEWEYRRRQPMHFGGPVNLRPYMDPEWQRKGGATEVALAIDYYECTLPFMPTPFRSRRDEGVPRDHLGAPPFAMLMSSERFFYRGQLCRQQLKRIMSNPLAMDIASARQPTYMHRKRIMATHWLAEKKGDPLPDLPTPAQAKDSVPADCVFANGLASVGQMSLILPANYPLPQGHPLSVRTPRPANPHFGNLSEGPASEPPSLLPPLTTSDADALLRITDETTFLHSRPTEFFLGNGTERGQLGLWITFDRNTYTTADVKEFVEECRLAILHYLGAAVASKGKL
;
A
#
# COMPACT_ATOMS: atom_id res chain seq x y z
N MET A 1 -16.57 6.58 -7.28
CA MET A 1 -16.01 7.62 -8.19
C MET A 1 -16.28 7.37 -9.68
N LEU A 2 -15.64 6.40 -10.38
CA LEU A 2 -15.78 6.27 -11.86
C LEU A 2 -17.22 6.07 -12.35
N HIS A 3 -18.02 5.26 -11.63
CA HIS A 3 -19.45 5.12 -11.93
C HIS A 3 -20.20 6.44 -11.87
N ARG A 4 -19.94 7.28 -10.85
CA ARG A 4 -20.60 8.59 -10.71
C ARG A 4 -20.24 9.50 -11.87
N ARG A 5 -18.95 9.57 -12.24
CA ARG A 5 -18.48 10.36 -13.39
C ARG A 5 -19.16 9.92 -14.69
N PHE A 6 -19.27 8.60 -14.94
CA PHE A 6 -19.99 8.09 -16.11
C PHE A 6 -21.49 8.44 -16.10
N LEU A 7 -22.15 8.30 -14.95
CA LEU A 7 -23.58 8.58 -14.80
C LEU A 7 -23.90 10.08 -14.92
N ARG A 8 -23.02 10.97 -14.45
CA ARG A 8 -23.11 12.43 -14.65
C ARG A 8 -22.82 12.86 -16.09
N GLY A 9 -22.14 12.02 -16.88
CA GLY A 9 -21.72 12.34 -18.23
C GLY A 9 -20.32 12.94 -18.33
N ASP A 10 -19.58 13.01 -17.21
CA ASP A 10 -18.19 13.50 -17.15
C ASP A 10 -17.19 12.52 -17.80
N LEU A 11 -17.61 11.27 -18.03
CA LEU A 11 -16.79 10.23 -18.63
C LEU A 11 -17.44 9.75 -19.94
N PRO A 12 -16.76 9.87 -21.10
CA PRO A 12 -17.29 9.40 -22.37
C PRO A 12 -17.61 7.89 -22.36
N PRO A 13 -18.65 7.42 -23.08
CA PRO A 13 -18.99 6.00 -23.13
C PRO A 13 -17.87 5.08 -23.61
N ALA A 14 -17.06 5.53 -24.57
CA ALA A 14 -15.91 4.77 -25.06
C ALA A 14 -14.84 4.60 -23.99
N GLU A 15 -14.53 5.67 -23.24
CA GLU A 15 -13.60 5.58 -22.11
C GLU A 15 -14.16 4.70 -20.99
N TRP A 16 -15.45 4.81 -20.68
CA TRP A 16 -16.11 3.93 -19.72
C TRP A 16 -15.97 2.44 -20.07
N GLU A 17 -16.26 2.08 -21.33
CA GLU A 17 -16.11 0.70 -21.80
C GLU A 17 -14.66 0.20 -21.76
N TYR A 18 -13.70 1.08 -22.02
CA TYR A 18 -12.28 0.76 -21.87
C TYR A 18 -11.93 0.52 -20.40
N ARG A 19 -12.22 1.48 -19.50
CA ARG A 19 -11.84 1.42 -18.07
C ARG A 19 -12.48 0.23 -17.35
N ARG A 20 -13.72 -0.12 -17.67
CA ARG A 20 -14.41 -1.24 -16.99
C ARG A 20 -13.88 -2.63 -17.37
N ARG A 21 -13.12 -2.73 -18.47
CA ARG A 21 -12.50 -3.99 -18.95
C ARG A 21 -11.00 -4.04 -18.66
N GLN A 22 -10.42 -2.93 -18.26
CA GLN A 22 -9.00 -2.84 -17.94
C GLN A 22 -8.70 -3.68 -16.68
N PRO A 23 -7.70 -4.57 -16.72
CA PRO A 23 -7.17 -5.19 -15.52
C PRO A 23 -6.72 -4.14 -14.51
N MET A 24 -6.78 -4.47 -13.22
CA MET A 24 -6.35 -3.56 -12.18
C MET A 24 -4.92 -3.88 -11.78
N HIS A 25 -3.98 -3.01 -12.17
CA HIS A 25 -2.59 -3.13 -11.79
C HIS A 25 -2.33 -2.34 -10.51
N PHE A 26 -1.84 -3.00 -9.48
CA PHE A 26 -1.42 -2.40 -8.24
C PHE A 26 0.09 -2.53 -8.13
N GLY A 27 0.74 -1.51 -7.61
CA GLY A 27 2.17 -1.54 -7.34
C GLY A 27 2.46 -1.01 -5.96
N GLY A 28 3.51 -1.46 -5.31
CA GLY A 28 3.77 -1.04 -3.94
C GLY A 28 5.15 -1.40 -3.44
N PRO A 29 5.67 -0.70 -2.42
CA PRO A 29 6.88 -1.12 -1.75
C PRO A 29 6.64 -2.45 -1.02
N VAL A 30 7.60 -3.37 -1.13
CA VAL A 30 7.73 -4.54 -0.26
C VAL A 30 8.89 -4.34 0.69
N ASN A 31 8.70 -4.69 1.95
CA ASN A 31 9.71 -4.57 2.99
C ASN A 31 10.78 -5.66 2.80
N LEU A 32 12.00 -5.26 2.43
CA LEU A 32 13.13 -6.17 2.28
C LEU A 32 13.95 -6.33 3.57
N ARG A 33 13.67 -5.55 4.60
CA ARG A 33 14.42 -5.60 5.88
C ARG A 33 14.57 -7.01 6.47
N PRO A 34 13.52 -7.88 6.46
CA PRO A 34 13.66 -9.25 6.98
C PRO A 34 14.72 -10.08 6.26
N TYR A 35 15.09 -9.71 5.03
CA TYR A 35 16.06 -10.42 4.18
C TYR A 35 17.45 -9.77 4.19
N MET A 36 17.63 -8.66 4.92
CA MET A 36 18.93 -8.00 5.06
C MET A 36 19.82 -8.72 6.06
N ASP A 37 21.10 -8.35 6.06
CA ASP A 37 22.13 -8.90 6.94
C ASP A 37 21.66 -8.97 8.43
N PRO A 38 21.73 -10.15 9.07
CA PRO A 38 21.29 -10.32 10.45
C PRO A 38 22.08 -9.48 11.47
N GLU A 39 23.35 -9.17 11.20
CA GLU A 39 24.14 -8.30 12.08
C GLU A 39 23.64 -6.85 12.02
N TRP A 40 23.36 -6.34 10.82
CA TRP A 40 22.73 -5.03 10.61
C TRP A 40 21.37 -4.94 11.31
N GLN A 41 20.53 -5.98 11.19
CA GLN A 41 19.25 -6.03 11.91
C GLN A 41 19.44 -5.95 13.43
N ARG A 42 20.38 -6.73 13.99
CA ARG A 42 20.71 -6.73 15.43
C ARG A 42 21.24 -5.39 15.94
N LYS A 43 21.90 -4.61 15.09
CA LYS A 43 22.40 -3.27 15.42
C LYS A 43 21.31 -2.18 15.39
N GLY A 44 20.06 -2.55 15.10
CA GLY A 44 18.91 -1.63 15.06
C GLY A 44 18.32 -1.45 13.67
N GLY A 45 18.91 -2.03 12.61
CA GLY A 45 18.38 -1.88 11.25
C GLY A 45 16.93 -2.31 11.08
N ALA A 46 16.45 -3.26 11.90
CA ALA A 46 15.06 -3.71 11.88
C ALA A 46 14.03 -2.63 12.27
N THR A 47 14.46 -1.51 12.84
CA THR A 47 13.59 -0.39 13.24
C THR A 47 13.58 0.73 12.21
N GLU A 48 14.53 0.73 11.28
CA GLU A 48 14.59 1.72 10.21
C GLU A 48 13.47 1.43 9.19
N VAL A 49 12.43 2.25 9.16
CA VAL A 49 11.32 2.08 8.21
C VAL A 49 11.71 2.69 6.87
N ALA A 50 11.19 2.14 5.77
CA ALA A 50 11.32 2.67 4.41
C ALA A 50 12.74 2.75 3.80
N LEU A 51 13.79 2.22 4.44
CA LEU A 51 15.15 2.23 3.88
C LEU A 51 15.47 1.07 2.92
N ALA A 52 14.88 -0.11 3.14
CA ALA A 52 15.13 -1.29 2.31
C ALA A 52 13.82 -1.82 1.75
N ILE A 53 13.46 -1.29 0.58
CA ILE A 53 12.24 -1.63 -0.14
C ILE A 53 12.55 -2.06 -1.57
N ASP A 54 11.80 -3.03 -2.06
CA ASP A 54 11.64 -3.26 -3.51
C ASP A 54 10.21 -2.92 -3.91
N TYR A 55 9.87 -2.98 -5.19
CA TYR A 55 8.51 -2.77 -5.68
C TYR A 55 7.89 -4.06 -6.19
N TYR A 56 6.76 -4.44 -5.62
CA TYR A 56 5.94 -5.53 -6.16
C TYR A 56 4.90 -4.96 -7.12
N GLU A 57 4.41 -5.84 -7.98
CA GLU A 57 3.29 -5.59 -8.85
C GLU A 57 2.27 -6.71 -8.65
N CYS A 58 1.02 -6.35 -8.51
CA CYS A 58 -0.09 -7.30 -8.44
C CYS A 58 -1.11 -6.92 -9.49
N THR A 59 -1.57 -7.89 -10.26
CA THR A 59 -2.66 -7.69 -11.21
C THR A 59 -3.90 -8.42 -10.73
N LEU A 60 -5.00 -7.69 -10.59
CA LEU A 60 -6.32 -8.28 -10.42
C LEU A 60 -7.10 -8.19 -11.74
N PRO A 61 -8.07 -9.11 -11.97
CA PRO A 61 -9.03 -8.94 -13.04
C PRO A 61 -9.75 -7.60 -12.93
N PHE A 62 -10.30 -7.12 -14.03
CA PHE A 62 -11.13 -5.91 -14.06
C PHE A 62 -12.17 -5.90 -12.93
N MET A 63 -12.52 -4.71 -12.46
CA MET A 63 -13.53 -4.56 -11.41
C MET A 63 -14.89 -5.02 -11.96
N PRO A 64 -15.61 -5.96 -11.30
CA PRO A 64 -16.94 -6.31 -11.73
C PRO A 64 -17.84 -5.06 -11.77
N THR A 65 -18.55 -4.90 -12.87
CA THR A 65 -19.49 -3.79 -13.07
C THR A 65 -20.89 -4.36 -13.19
N PRO A 66 -21.85 -3.90 -12.35
CA PRO A 66 -23.23 -4.35 -12.46
C PRO A 66 -23.91 -3.81 -13.73
N PHE A 67 -23.34 -2.77 -14.33
CA PHE A 67 -23.84 -2.15 -15.55
C PHE A 67 -23.23 -2.79 -16.79
N ARG A 68 -24.05 -2.92 -17.84
CA ARG A 68 -23.53 -3.04 -19.21
C ARG A 68 -23.20 -1.63 -19.76
N SER A 69 -23.13 -1.50 -21.08
CA SER A 69 -22.91 -0.23 -21.78
C SER A 69 -24.08 0.75 -21.68
N ARG A 70 -25.25 0.30 -21.20
CA ARG A 70 -26.42 1.15 -20.96
C ARG A 70 -26.48 1.55 -19.49
N ARG A 71 -26.91 2.78 -19.23
CA ARG A 71 -27.12 3.36 -17.89
C ARG A 71 -28.32 2.68 -17.21
N ASP A 72 -28.23 1.36 -17.01
CA ASP A 72 -29.33 0.44 -16.73
C ASP A 72 -30.31 1.02 -15.69
N GLU A 73 -31.54 1.32 -16.14
CA GLU A 73 -32.58 2.03 -15.39
C GLU A 73 -33.01 1.32 -14.09
N GLY A 74 -32.67 0.03 -13.94
CA GLY A 74 -33.03 -0.80 -12.79
C GLY A 74 -31.93 -1.04 -11.74
N VAL A 75 -30.73 -0.47 -11.89
CA VAL A 75 -29.65 -0.71 -10.90
C VAL A 75 -29.83 0.23 -9.71
N PRO A 76 -29.94 -0.29 -8.48
CA PRO A 76 -30.02 0.53 -7.27
C PRO A 76 -28.81 1.47 -7.16
N ARG A 77 -29.06 2.71 -6.75
CA ARG A 77 -28.02 3.73 -6.55
C ARG A 77 -28.05 4.18 -5.09
N ASP A 78 -26.88 4.48 -4.56
CA ASP A 78 -26.74 5.18 -3.29
C ASP A 78 -27.18 6.65 -3.43
N HIS A 79 -27.19 7.36 -2.31
CA HIS A 79 -27.51 8.78 -2.25
C HIS A 79 -26.55 9.68 -3.07
N LEU A 80 -25.40 9.15 -3.49
CA LEU A 80 -24.41 9.84 -4.33
C LEU A 80 -24.48 9.39 -5.80
N GLY A 81 -25.45 8.55 -6.17
CA GLY A 81 -25.68 8.07 -7.52
C GLY A 81 -24.77 6.93 -7.99
N ALA A 82 -23.94 6.32 -7.13
CA ALA A 82 -23.15 5.12 -7.46
C ALA A 82 -23.89 3.83 -7.08
N PRO A 83 -23.58 2.66 -7.67
CA PRO A 83 -24.05 1.40 -7.12
C PRO A 83 -23.55 1.20 -5.69
N PRO A 84 -24.40 0.65 -4.80
CA PRO A 84 -23.94 0.12 -3.52
C PRO A 84 -22.81 -0.90 -3.70
N PHE A 85 -21.89 -0.98 -2.74
CA PHE A 85 -20.76 -1.93 -2.79
C PHE A 85 -21.19 -3.38 -3.03
N ALA A 86 -22.28 -3.82 -2.39
CA ALA A 86 -22.85 -5.16 -2.58
C ALA A 86 -23.22 -5.48 -4.04
N MET A 87 -23.56 -4.46 -4.84
CA MET A 87 -23.85 -4.62 -6.27
C MET A 87 -22.57 -4.62 -7.12
N LEU A 88 -21.50 -4.00 -6.63
CA LEU A 88 -20.20 -4.02 -7.30
C LEU A 88 -19.49 -5.36 -7.08
N MET A 89 -19.52 -5.89 -5.86
CA MET A 89 -18.86 -7.15 -5.53
C MET A 89 -19.50 -7.79 -4.29
N SER A 90 -19.63 -9.11 -4.30
CA SER A 90 -19.98 -9.84 -3.07
C SER A 90 -18.80 -9.89 -2.10
N SER A 91 -19.08 -10.10 -0.81
CA SER A 91 -18.05 -10.25 0.21
C SER A 91 -17.09 -11.40 -0.10
N GLU A 92 -17.59 -12.54 -0.59
CA GLU A 92 -16.77 -13.70 -0.96
C GLU A 92 -15.79 -13.34 -2.07
N ARG A 93 -16.26 -12.61 -3.09
CA ARG A 93 -15.38 -12.15 -4.18
C ARG A 93 -14.36 -11.12 -3.70
N PHE A 94 -14.72 -10.25 -2.76
CA PHE A 94 -13.78 -9.32 -2.16
C PHE A 94 -12.63 -10.06 -1.45
N PHE A 95 -12.94 -11.01 -0.58
CA PHE A 95 -11.93 -11.81 0.11
C PHE A 95 -11.12 -12.68 -0.85
N TYR A 96 -11.75 -13.27 -1.87
CA TYR A 96 -11.06 -14.03 -2.90
C TYR A 96 -10.04 -13.17 -3.66
N ARG A 97 -10.40 -11.94 -4.04
CA ARG A 97 -9.44 -11.00 -4.68
C ARG A 97 -8.30 -10.63 -3.74
N GLY A 98 -8.57 -10.42 -2.45
CA GLY A 98 -7.52 -10.22 -1.45
C GLY A 98 -6.56 -11.42 -1.35
N GLN A 99 -7.09 -12.65 -1.40
CA GLN A 99 -6.27 -13.86 -1.45
C GLN A 99 -5.44 -13.96 -2.72
N LEU A 100 -5.97 -13.54 -3.89
CA LEU A 100 -5.20 -13.49 -5.14
C LEU A 100 -4.01 -12.54 -5.02
N CYS A 101 -4.19 -11.34 -4.45
CA CYS A 101 -3.08 -10.41 -4.18
C CYS A 101 -2.03 -11.07 -3.27
N ARG A 102 -2.49 -11.70 -2.18
CA ARG A 102 -1.61 -12.38 -1.21
C ARG A 102 -0.83 -13.52 -1.87
N GLN A 103 -1.44 -14.31 -2.73
CA GLN A 103 -0.78 -15.42 -3.43
C GLN A 103 0.29 -14.92 -4.41
N GLN A 104 0.00 -13.85 -5.16
CA GLN A 104 0.97 -13.22 -6.05
C GLN A 104 2.17 -12.69 -5.26
N LEU A 105 1.93 -11.96 -4.17
CA LEU A 105 2.97 -11.46 -3.28
C LEU A 105 3.78 -12.59 -2.64
N LYS A 106 3.12 -13.63 -2.12
CA LYS A 106 3.79 -14.79 -1.53
C LYS A 106 4.72 -15.44 -2.53
N ARG A 107 4.30 -15.60 -3.79
CA ARG A 107 5.13 -16.18 -4.85
C ARG A 107 6.40 -15.37 -5.13
N ILE A 108 6.30 -14.04 -5.11
CA ILE A 108 7.46 -13.15 -5.28
C ILE A 108 8.42 -13.34 -4.10
N MET A 109 7.91 -13.26 -2.87
CA MET A 109 8.73 -13.27 -1.67
C MET A 109 9.26 -14.65 -1.27
N SER A 110 8.61 -15.73 -1.71
CA SER A 110 9.09 -17.10 -1.50
C SER A 110 10.09 -17.55 -2.56
N ASN A 111 10.44 -16.69 -3.52
CA ASN A 111 11.43 -17.02 -4.53
C ASN A 111 12.83 -17.02 -3.87
N PRO A 112 13.63 -18.10 -3.98
CA PRO A 112 14.99 -18.12 -3.44
C PRO A 112 15.89 -16.99 -3.96
N LEU A 113 15.60 -16.48 -5.15
CA LEU A 113 16.32 -15.38 -5.79
C LEU A 113 15.60 -14.03 -5.63
N ALA A 114 14.67 -13.89 -4.67
CA ALA A 114 13.89 -12.65 -4.52
C ALA A 114 14.77 -11.40 -4.39
N MET A 115 15.88 -11.48 -3.65
CA MET A 115 16.82 -10.36 -3.49
C MET A 115 17.60 -10.05 -4.77
N ASP A 116 18.02 -11.08 -5.52
CA ASP A 116 18.71 -10.90 -6.79
C ASP A 116 17.77 -10.31 -7.84
N ILE A 117 16.52 -10.78 -7.88
CA ILE A 117 15.46 -10.24 -8.75
C ILE A 117 15.19 -8.78 -8.38
N ALA A 118 15.05 -8.47 -7.09
CA ALA A 118 14.86 -7.09 -6.62
C ALA A 118 16.02 -6.20 -7.08
N SER A 119 17.26 -6.61 -6.83
CA SER A 119 18.47 -5.90 -7.24
C SER A 119 18.53 -5.69 -8.76
N ALA A 120 18.24 -6.72 -9.54
CA ALA A 120 18.24 -6.67 -11.00
C ALA A 120 17.15 -5.75 -11.59
N ARG A 121 16.04 -5.53 -10.89
CA ARG A 121 14.94 -4.63 -11.32
C ARG A 121 15.20 -3.15 -11.03
N GLN A 122 16.04 -2.84 -10.05
CA GLN A 122 16.28 -1.44 -9.63
C GLN A 122 16.75 -0.52 -10.77
N PRO A 123 17.68 -0.92 -11.66
CA PRO A 123 18.11 -0.07 -12.77
C PRO A 123 16.95 0.32 -13.70
N THR A 124 16.08 -0.62 -14.06
CA THR A 124 14.89 -0.36 -14.89
C THR A 124 13.95 0.62 -14.20
N TYR A 125 13.69 0.38 -12.91
CA TYR A 125 12.82 1.23 -12.11
C TYR A 125 13.36 2.67 -12.00
N MET A 126 14.63 2.82 -11.67
CA MET A 126 15.31 4.13 -11.61
C MET A 126 15.31 4.84 -12.96
N HIS A 127 15.52 4.10 -14.05
CA HIS A 127 15.47 4.66 -15.39
C HIS A 127 14.07 5.21 -15.73
N ARG A 128 12.99 4.47 -15.45
CA ARG A 128 11.61 5.00 -15.64
C ARG A 128 11.37 6.27 -14.84
N LYS A 129 11.79 6.29 -13.57
CA LYS A 129 11.61 7.47 -12.71
C LYS A 129 12.40 8.68 -13.23
N ARG A 130 13.60 8.44 -13.78
CA ARG A 130 14.38 9.48 -14.45
C ARG A 130 13.68 10.01 -15.71
N ILE A 131 13.12 9.13 -16.55
CA ILE A 131 12.32 9.54 -17.71
C ILE A 131 11.16 10.42 -17.28
N MET A 132 10.31 9.92 -16.38
CA MET A 132 9.13 10.66 -15.91
C MET A 132 9.49 12.04 -15.34
N ALA A 133 10.50 12.11 -14.48
CA ALA A 133 10.91 13.37 -13.88
C ALA A 133 11.49 14.35 -14.92
N THR A 134 12.29 13.85 -15.86
CA THR A 134 12.91 14.70 -16.90
C THR A 134 11.87 15.21 -17.90
N HIS A 135 10.95 14.35 -18.32
CA HIS A 135 9.83 14.72 -19.21
C HIS A 135 8.92 15.74 -18.55
N TRP A 136 8.56 15.53 -17.28
CA TRP A 136 7.77 16.49 -16.51
C TRP A 136 8.47 17.86 -16.39
N LEU A 137 9.77 17.88 -16.15
CA LEU A 137 10.55 19.12 -16.11
C LEU A 137 10.60 19.84 -17.46
N ALA A 138 10.76 19.09 -18.56
CA ALA A 138 10.76 19.65 -19.91
C ALA A 138 9.40 20.26 -20.28
N GLU A 139 8.32 19.52 -20.00
CA GLU A 139 6.94 19.99 -20.22
C GLU A 139 6.66 21.29 -19.44
N LYS A 140 7.08 21.37 -18.17
CA LYS A 140 6.94 22.59 -17.36
C LYS A 140 7.69 23.80 -17.92
N LYS A 141 8.76 23.58 -18.69
CA LYS A 141 9.54 24.63 -19.35
C LYS A 141 9.06 24.94 -20.77
N GLY A 142 8.21 24.09 -21.36
CA GLY A 142 7.87 24.14 -22.78
C GLY A 142 9.00 23.61 -23.69
N ASP A 143 9.94 22.86 -23.13
CA ASP A 143 11.05 22.26 -23.86
C ASP A 143 10.60 20.96 -24.56
N PRO A 144 11.24 20.56 -25.68
CA PRO A 144 10.99 19.25 -26.28
C PRO A 144 11.32 18.12 -25.29
N LEU A 145 10.54 17.04 -25.32
CA LEU A 145 10.76 15.89 -24.46
C LEU A 145 12.13 15.25 -24.78
N PRO A 146 13.04 15.15 -23.81
CA PRO A 146 14.35 14.57 -24.06
C PRO A 146 14.22 13.07 -24.34
N ASP A 147 14.93 12.63 -25.38
CA ASP A 147 15.11 11.20 -25.64
C ASP A 147 16.17 10.67 -24.67
N LEU A 148 15.76 9.70 -23.84
CA LEU A 148 16.61 9.10 -22.83
C LEU A 148 16.82 7.64 -23.23
N PRO A 149 18.06 7.22 -23.59
CA PRO A 149 18.29 5.89 -24.09
C PRO A 149 17.94 4.84 -23.03
N THR A 150 17.12 3.87 -23.42
CA THR A 150 16.78 2.72 -22.59
C THR A 150 18.04 1.86 -22.38
N PRO A 151 18.48 1.62 -21.13
CA PRO A 151 19.60 0.74 -20.87
C PRO A 151 19.38 -0.64 -21.49
N ALA A 152 20.40 -1.24 -22.09
CA ALA A 152 20.28 -2.57 -22.70
C ALA A 152 19.81 -3.66 -21.72
N GLN A 153 20.03 -3.46 -20.42
CA GLN A 153 19.60 -4.34 -19.33
C GLN A 153 18.17 -4.05 -18.84
N ALA A 154 17.58 -2.91 -19.24
CA ALA A 154 16.24 -2.52 -18.83
C ALA A 154 15.18 -3.30 -19.62
N LYS A 155 15.04 -4.60 -19.30
CA LYS A 155 13.92 -5.39 -19.76
C LYS A 155 12.74 -5.13 -18.85
N ASP A 156 11.74 -4.50 -19.42
CA ASP A 156 10.51 -4.21 -18.72
C ASP A 156 9.49 -5.33 -18.93
N SER A 157 8.97 -5.89 -17.83
CA SER A 157 7.85 -6.81 -17.87
C SER A 157 6.50 -6.10 -18.01
N VAL A 158 6.48 -4.78 -17.81
CA VAL A 158 5.29 -3.93 -17.86
C VAL A 158 5.23 -3.23 -19.21
N PRO A 159 4.12 -3.33 -19.95
CA PRO A 159 3.91 -2.57 -21.17
C PRO A 159 4.05 -1.06 -20.92
N ALA A 160 4.58 -0.32 -21.90
CA ALA A 160 4.78 1.13 -21.79
C ALA A 160 3.47 1.91 -21.59
N ASP A 161 2.34 1.34 -21.99
CA ASP A 161 0.98 1.88 -21.84
C ASP A 161 0.24 1.36 -20.59
N CYS A 162 0.92 0.61 -19.71
CA CYS A 162 0.32 0.14 -18.48
C CYS A 162 0.00 1.30 -17.54
N VAL A 163 -1.28 1.41 -17.15
CA VAL A 163 -1.74 2.36 -16.15
C VAL A 163 -1.98 1.62 -14.84
N PHE A 164 -1.24 2.01 -13.80
CA PHE A 164 -1.48 1.51 -12.45
C PHE A 164 -2.80 2.06 -11.92
N ALA A 165 -3.63 1.18 -11.39
CA ALA A 165 -4.87 1.54 -10.71
C ALA A 165 -4.59 2.34 -9.45
N ASN A 166 -3.63 1.89 -8.62
CA ASN A 166 -3.13 2.61 -7.43
C ASN A 166 -1.72 2.12 -7.03
N GLY A 167 -0.92 3.03 -6.48
CA GLY A 167 0.20 2.66 -5.61
C GLY A 167 -0.33 2.29 -4.22
N LEU A 168 0.06 1.13 -3.67
CA LEU A 168 -0.41 0.63 -2.38
C LEU A 168 0.76 0.31 -1.45
N ALA A 169 0.69 0.77 -0.20
CA ALA A 169 1.60 0.30 0.85
C ALA A 169 0.87 0.01 2.15
N SER A 170 1.42 -0.95 2.89
CA SER A 170 1.12 -1.11 4.31
C SER A 170 2.42 -1.05 5.07
N VAL A 171 2.51 -0.18 6.07
CA VAL A 171 3.61 -0.18 7.04
C VAL A 171 3.37 -1.19 8.18
N GLY A 172 2.20 -1.85 8.19
CA GLY A 172 1.81 -2.77 9.24
C GLY A 172 1.49 -2.07 10.57
N GLN A 173 1.77 -2.75 11.67
CA GLN A 173 1.59 -2.22 13.03
C GLN A 173 2.76 -1.31 13.40
N MET A 174 2.54 0.01 13.33
CA MET A 174 3.54 1.04 13.64
C MET A 174 3.90 1.09 15.12
N SER A 175 2.98 0.72 16.01
CA SER A 175 3.22 0.75 17.47
C SER A 175 4.40 -0.14 17.92
N LEU A 176 4.83 -1.09 17.07
CA LEU A 176 6.02 -1.91 17.32
C LEU A 176 7.34 -1.18 17.08
N ILE A 177 7.30 -0.14 16.25
CA ILE A 177 8.48 0.62 15.78
C ILE A 177 8.51 2.01 16.43
N LEU A 178 7.34 2.60 16.64
CA LEU A 178 7.14 3.89 17.29
C LEU A 178 6.16 3.75 18.47
N PRO A 179 6.62 3.28 19.64
CA PRO A 179 5.76 3.20 20.82
C PRO A 179 5.36 4.60 21.29
N ALA A 180 4.10 4.77 21.71
CA ALA A 180 3.61 6.07 22.13
C ALA A 180 4.16 6.55 23.50
N ASN A 181 4.56 5.62 24.38
CA ASN A 181 4.88 5.91 25.77
C ASN A 181 6.33 5.50 26.13
N TYR A 182 7.04 6.40 26.80
CA TYR A 182 8.43 6.22 27.26
C TYR A 182 8.56 6.57 28.75
N PRO A 183 9.56 6.02 29.48
CA PRO A 183 10.58 5.10 29.00
C PRO A 183 9.97 3.74 28.69
N LEU A 184 10.52 3.03 27.70
CA LEU A 184 10.06 1.69 27.35
C LEU A 184 10.35 0.70 28.49
N PRO A 185 9.44 -0.23 28.78
CA PRO A 185 9.61 -1.16 29.90
C PRO A 185 10.76 -2.12 29.63
N GLN A 186 11.30 -2.70 30.71
CA GLN A 186 12.35 -3.70 30.62
C GLN A 186 11.81 -4.95 29.90
N GLY A 187 12.48 -5.39 28.84
CA GLY A 187 12.00 -6.47 27.96
C GLY A 187 11.35 -5.99 26.67
N HIS A 188 11.04 -4.70 26.52
CA HIS A 188 10.59 -4.18 25.22
C HIS A 188 11.75 -4.24 24.19
N PRO A 189 11.51 -4.68 22.94
CA PRO A 189 12.57 -4.86 21.93
C PRO A 189 13.39 -3.60 21.63
N LEU A 190 12.77 -2.42 21.79
CA LEU A 190 13.40 -1.11 21.56
C LEU A 190 13.92 -0.44 22.84
N SER A 191 13.71 -1.03 24.03
CA SER A 191 14.14 -0.39 25.27
C SER A 191 15.65 -0.45 25.43
N VAL A 192 16.29 0.69 25.70
CA VAL A 192 17.71 0.77 26.09
C VAL A 192 17.99 0.06 27.42
N ARG A 193 16.95 -0.21 28.21
CA ARG A 193 17.03 -0.90 29.51
C ARG A 193 16.98 -2.41 29.36
N THR A 194 16.60 -2.93 28.20
CA THR A 194 16.64 -4.36 27.91
C THR A 194 18.11 -4.74 27.66
N PRO A 195 18.74 -5.58 28.51
CA PRO A 195 20.04 -6.15 28.18
C PRO A 195 19.91 -6.79 26.81
N ARG A 196 20.79 -6.50 25.85
CA ARG A 196 20.71 -7.06 24.49
C ARG A 196 21.50 -8.37 24.41
N PRO A 197 20.94 -9.57 24.70
CA PRO A 197 21.30 -10.71 23.90
C PRO A 197 20.71 -10.48 22.49
N ALA A 198 21.36 -11.01 21.45
CA ALA A 198 20.92 -10.90 20.06
C ALA A 198 19.38 -11.07 19.95
N ASN A 199 18.65 -10.00 19.65
CA ASN A 199 17.19 -9.96 19.80
C ASN A 199 16.54 -10.87 18.74
N PRO A 200 15.92 -12.01 19.11
CA PRO A 200 15.39 -12.98 18.15
C PRO A 200 14.07 -12.53 17.51
N HIS A 201 13.39 -11.54 18.09
CA HIS A 201 12.03 -11.16 17.69
C HIS A 201 11.95 -10.39 16.38
N PHE A 202 13.02 -9.72 15.93
CA PHE A 202 13.03 -9.07 14.62
C PHE A 202 13.53 -9.98 13.49
N GLY A 203 14.32 -11.02 13.81
CA GLY A 203 14.83 -11.98 12.83
C GLY A 203 13.81 -13.05 12.40
N ASN A 204 12.81 -13.33 13.24
CA ASN A 204 11.83 -14.41 13.00
C ASN A 204 10.63 -14.02 12.10
N LEU A 205 10.71 -12.90 11.36
CA LEU A 205 9.76 -12.63 10.28
C LEU A 205 10.07 -13.42 9.00
N SER A 206 11.24 -14.08 8.93
CA SER A 206 11.59 -15.03 7.88
C SER A 206 11.60 -16.45 8.44
N GLU A 207 10.90 -17.35 7.77
CA GLU A 207 10.68 -18.76 8.14
C GLU A 207 12.00 -19.48 8.52
N GLY A 208 12.23 -19.67 9.81
CA GLY A 208 13.11 -20.70 10.35
C GLY A 208 12.29 -21.89 10.85
N PRO A 209 12.83 -23.13 10.86
CA PRO A 209 12.10 -24.30 11.34
C PRO A 209 11.71 -24.10 12.81
N ALA A 210 10.47 -24.46 13.10
CA ALA A 210 9.77 -24.19 14.34
C ALA A 210 10.53 -24.65 15.58
N SER A 211 10.89 -23.70 16.43
CA SER A 211 10.79 -23.90 17.87
C SER A 211 10.12 -22.67 18.46
N GLU A 212 8.87 -22.88 18.88
CA GLU A 212 7.91 -21.92 19.43
C GLU A 212 7.25 -20.93 18.45
N PRO A 213 5.90 -20.85 18.44
CA PRO A 213 5.20 -19.81 17.71
C PRO A 213 5.65 -18.45 18.27
N PRO A 214 5.98 -17.46 17.42
CA PRO A 214 6.27 -16.11 17.90
C PRO A 214 5.07 -15.65 18.73
N SER A 215 5.33 -15.30 19.98
CA SER A 215 4.33 -14.72 20.86
C SER A 215 3.65 -13.56 20.12
N LEU A 216 2.38 -13.73 19.79
CA LEU A 216 1.53 -12.68 19.19
C LEU A 216 1.20 -11.58 20.21
N LEU A 217 1.72 -11.67 21.44
CA LEU A 217 1.51 -10.65 22.44
C LEU A 217 2.26 -9.38 21.99
N PRO A 218 1.56 -8.23 21.95
CA PRO A 218 2.25 -6.97 21.74
C PRO A 218 3.34 -6.81 22.80
N PRO A 219 4.51 -6.24 22.44
CA PRO A 219 5.59 -6.06 23.39
C PRO A 219 5.08 -5.24 24.59
N LEU A 220 5.63 -5.50 25.79
CA LEU A 220 5.21 -4.77 26.99
C LEU A 220 5.26 -3.27 26.70
N THR A 221 4.15 -2.58 26.90
CA THR A 221 4.06 -1.13 26.74
C THR A 221 4.02 -0.47 28.11
N THR A 222 4.65 0.69 28.22
CA THR A 222 4.52 1.53 29.41
C THR A 222 3.09 2.04 29.47
N SER A 223 2.45 1.89 30.63
CA SER A 223 1.09 2.38 30.83
C SER A 223 1.06 3.90 30.65
N ASP A 224 -0.10 4.44 30.27
CA ASP A 224 -0.28 5.90 30.17
C ASP A 224 0.02 6.62 31.50
N ALA A 225 -0.23 5.97 32.64
CA ALA A 225 -0.01 6.55 33.97
C ALA A 225 1.48 6.62 34.35
N ASP A 226 2.28 5.69 33.84
CA ASP A 226 3.71 5.57 34.14
C ASP A 226 4.60 6.24 33.08
N ALA A 227 4.01 6.79 32.03
CA ALA A 227 4.72 7.43 30.93
C ALA A 227 5.31 8.77 31.39
N LEU A 228 6.64 8.89 31.28
CA LEU A 228 7.36 10.16 31.47
C LEU A 228 7.32 11.04 30.22
N LEU A 229 7.30 10.41 29.04
CA LEU A 229 7.14 11.07 27.75
C LEU A 229 6.09 10.33 26.94
N ARG A 230 5.15 11.09 26.37
CA ARG A 230 4.11 10.59 25.50
C ARG A 230 4.21 11.26 24.13
N ILE A 231 4.36 10.46 23.08
CA ILE A 231 4.21 10.92 21.71
C ILE A 231 2.72 11.12 21.46
N THR A 232 2.28 12.37 21.38
CA THR A 232 0.86 12.69 21.16
C THR A 232 0.47 12.57 19.70
N ASP A 233 1.38 12.93 18.79
CA ASP A 233 1.16 12.94 17.35
C ASP A 233 2.47 12.62 16.63
N GLU A 234 2.36 11.93 15.50
CA GLU A 234 3.46 11.60 14.61
C GLU A 234 3.01 11.73 13.16
N THR A 235 3.78 12.47 12.36
CA THR A 235 3.46 12.67 10.94
C THR A 235 4.62 12.18 10.09
N THR A 236 4.31 11.25 9.19
CA THR A 236 5.26 10.82 8.15
C THR A 236 5.00 11.59 6.87
N PHE A 237 6.01 12.32 6.39
CA PHE A 237 5.96 13.02 5.12
C PHE A 237 6.56 12.15 4.02
N LEU A 238 5.71 11.63 3.13
CA LEU A 238 6.14 10.98 1.90
C LEU A 238 5.97 11.96 0.74
N HIS A 239 7.06 12.24 0.02
CA HIS A 239 7.01 13.06 -1.18
C HIS A 239 6.40 12.27 -2.35
N SER A 240 5.36 12.83 -2.97
CA SER A 240 4.80 12.29 -4.21
C SER A 240 5.72 12.61 -5.37
N ARG A 241 5.96 11.63 -6.22
CA ARG A 241 6.58 11.84 -7.54
C ARG A 241 5.55 12.39 -8.53
N PRO A 242 6.01 13.00 -9.64
CA PRO A 242 5.11 13.39 -10.72
C PRO A 242 4.22 12.23 -11.15
N THR A 243 2.95 12.52 -11.39
CA THR A 243 1.89 11.57 -11.76
C THR A 243 1.63 10.43 -10.75
N GLU A 244 2.21 10.48 -9.55
CA GLU A 244 2.03 9.44 -8.54
C GLU A 244 0.71 9.65 -7.79
N PHE A 245 0.02 8.54 -7.55
CA PHE A 245 -1.17 8.45 -6.69
C PHE A 245 -0.99 7.23 -5.79
N PHE A 246 -0.72 7.48 -4.52
CA PHE A 246 -0.23 6.48 -3.60
C PHE A 246 -1.09 6.43 -2.34
N LEU A 247 -1.76 5.30 -2.12
CA LEU A 247 -2.55 4.99 -0.94
C LEU A 247 -1.72 4.13 0.02
N GLY A 248 -1.43 4.67 1.19
CA GLY A 248 -0.80 3.94 2.29
C GLY A 248 -1.79 3.62 3.40
N ASN A 249 -1.49 2.56 4.15
CA ASN A 249 -2.16 2.25 5.40
C ASN A 249 -1.20 1.75 6.46
N GLY A 250 -1.64 1.82 7.71
CA GLY A 250 -0.92 1.34 8.88
C GLY A 250 -1.87 1.20 10.04
N THR A 251 -1.54 0.33 10.99
CA THR A 251 -2.23 0.31 12.28
C THR A 251 -1.35 0.95 13.33
N GLU A 252 -1.94 1.82 14.14
CA GLU A 252 -1.26 2.50 15.24
C GLU A 252 -2.29 2.67 16.37
N ARG A 253 -1.92 2.37 17.62
CA ARG A 253 -2.81 2.55 18.79
C ARG A 253 -4.20 1.89 18.64
N GLY A 254 -4.23 0.73 17.97
CA GLY A 254 -5.48 0.00 17.71
C GLY A 254 -6.36 0.62 16.62
N GLN A 255 -5.91 1.66 15.93
CA GLN A 255 -6.64 2.31 14.84
C GLN A 255 -5.99 1.98 13.50
N LEU A 256 -6.81 1.82 12.46
CA LEU A 256 -6.35 1.74 11.07
C LEU A 256 -6.30 3.16 10.48
N GLY A 257 -5.09 3.63 10.20
CA GLY A 257 -4.85 4.87 9.46
C GLY A 257 -4.80 4.60 7.97
N LEU A 258 -5.38 5.51 7.19
CA LEU A 258 -5.21 5.60 5.73
C LEU A 258 -4.62 6.97 5.41
N TRP A 259 -3.63 7.01 4.52
CA TRP A 259 -3.10 8.26 4.00
C TRP A 259 -2.93 8.17 2.49
N ILE A 260 -3.05 9.32 1.83
CA ILE A 260 -2.78 9.44 0.39
C ILE A 260 -1.73 10.51 0.15
N THR A 261 -0.75 10.13 -0.66
CA THR A 261 0.24 11.01 -1.25
C THR A 261 -0.04 11.09 -2.75
N PHE A 262 -0.20 12.30 -3.28
CA PHE A 262 -0.56 12.49 -4.69
C PHE A 262 0.08 13.73 -5.31
N ASP A 263 0.29 13.71 -6.62
CA ASP A 263 0.74 14.87 -7.40
C ASP A 263 -0.41 15.86 -7.62
N ARG A 264 -0.33 17.05 -7.03
CA ARG A 264 -1.32 18.13 -7.19
C ARG A 264 -1.38 18.70 -8.61
N ASN A 265 -0.37 18.43 -9.45
CA ASN A 265 -0.43 18.79 -10.87
C ASN A 265 -1.33 17.86 -11.67
N THR A 266 -1.55 16.63 -11.19
CA THR A 266 -2.34 15.60 -11.88
C THR A 266 -3.73 15.43 -11.26
N TYR A 267 -3.83 15.52 -9.93
CA TYR A 267 -5.08 15.24 -9.21
C TYR A 267 -5.56 16.44 -8.41
N THR A 268 -6.88 16.64 -8.39
CA THR A 268 -7.49 17.65 -7.53
C THR A 268 -7.65 17.12 -6.10
N THR A 269 -7.64 18.02 -5.13
CA THR A 269 -7.89 17.64 -3.72
C THR A 269 -9.31 17.10 -3.53
N ALA A 270 -10.28 17.55 -4.34
CA ALA A 270 -11.66 17.08 -4.27
C ALA A 270 -11.76 15.60 -4.70
N ASP A 271 -11.14 15.23 -5.83
CA ASP A 271 -11.13 13.85 -6.32
C ASP A 271 -10.44 12.91 -5.33
N VAL A 272 -9.32 13.35 -4.75
CA VAL A 272 -8.59 12.57 -3.74
C VAL A 272 -9.44 12.36 -2.49
N LYS A 273 -10.12 13.40 -2.00
CA LYS A 273 -11.02 13.27 -0.83
C LYS A 273 -12.18 12.32 -1.11
N GLU A 274 -12.80 12.42 -2.29
CA GLU A 274 -13.85 11.47 -2.69
C GLU A 274 -13.30 10.04 -2.72
N PHE A 275 -12.11 9.83 -3.29
CA PHE A 275 -11.48 8.52 -3.34
C PHE A 275 -11.16 7.94 -1.96
N VAL A 276 -10.57 8.72 -1.04
CA VAL A 276 -10.29 8.28 0.34
C VAL A 276 -11.57 7.85 1.03
N GLU A 277 -12.62 8.65 0.89
CA GLU A 277 -13.91 8.35 1.50
C GLU A 277 -14.53 7.06 0.94
N GLU A 278 -14.42 6.82 -0.36
CA GLU A 278 -14.84 5.55 -0.98
C GLU A 278 -14.05 4.36 -0.45
N CYS A 279 -12.73 4.50 -0.27
CA CYS A 279 -11.91 3.46 0.36
C CYS A 279 -12.37 3.19 1.80
N ARG A 280 -12.64 4.24 2.58
CA ARG A 280 -13.14 4.12 3.95
C ARG A 280 -14.49 3.39 4.01
N LEU A 281 -15.44 3.78 3.17
CA LEU A 281 -16.76 3.15 3.10
C LEU A 281 -16.68 1.71 2.62
N ALA A 282 -15.80 1.40 1.65
CA ALA A 282 -15.56 0.03 1.21
C ALA A 282 -14.98 -0.83 2.35
N ILE A 283 -14.01 -0.31 3.10
CA ILE A 283 -13.45 -0.98 4.28
C ILE A 283 -14.55 -1.28 5.31
N LEU A 284 -15.39 -0.30 5.63
CA LEU A 284 -16.50 -0.51 6.57
C LEU A 284 -17.50 -1.54 6.07
N HIS A 285 -17.81 -1.54 4.77
CA HIS A 285 -18.74 -2.49 4.18
C HIS A 285 -18.21 -3.93 4.22
N TYR A 286 -17.00 -4.17 3.72
CA TYR A 286 -16.47 -5.53 3.57
C TYR A 286 -15.80 -6.07 4.84
N LEU A 287 -15.20 -5.21 5.66
CA LEU A 287 -14.46 -5.62 6.87
C LEU A 287 -15.23 -5.29 8.15
N GLY A 288 -16.06 -4.25 8.16
CA GLY A 288 -16.78 -3.81 9.35
C GLY A 288 -17.95 -4.72 9.77
N ALA A 289 -18.61 -5.41 8.84
CA ALA A 289 -19.74 -6.30 9.16
C ALA A 289 -19.33 -7.53 10.02
N ALA A 290 -18.09 -8.01 9.88
CA ALA A 290 -17.53 -9.07 10.70
C ALA A 290 -17.17 -8.59 12.13
N VAL A 291 -16.86 -7.30 12.29
CA VAL A 291 -16.57 -6.66 13.58
C VAL A 291 -17.87 -6.34 14.33
N ALA A 292 -18.93 -5.96 13.61
CA ALA A 292 -20.26 -5.75 14.19
C ALA A 292 -20.91 -7.06 14.70
N SER A 293 -20.63 -8.19 14.06
CA SER A 293 -21.12 -9.51 14.51
C SER A 293 -20.26 -10.17 15.60
N LYS A 294 -19.04 -9.66 15.85
CA LYS A 294 -18.13 -10.17 16.90
C LYS A 294 -17.77 -9.18 18.02
N GLY A 295 -18.27 -7.95 17.97
CA GLY A 295 -18.25 -7.01 19.08
C GLY A 295 -16.85 -6.67 19.62
N LYS A 296 -16.17 -5.73 18.97
CA LYS A 296 -15.42 -4.60 19.55
C LYS A 296 -14.48 -4.03 18.48
N LEU A 297 -14.55 -2.70 18.33
CA LEU A 297 -13.69 -1.88 17.48
C LEU A 297 -12.21 -2.19 17.72
#